data_AF-A0A3N5N9C4-F1
#
_entry.id   AF-A0A3N5N9C4-F1
#
_cell.length_a   1.000
_cell.length_b   1.000
_cell.length_c   1.000
_cell.angle_alpha   90.00
_cell.angle_beta   90.00
_cell.angle_gamma   90.00
#
_symmetry.space_group_name_H-M   'P 1'
#
loop_
_entity.id
_entity.type
_entity.pdbx_description
1 polymer ?
#
loop_
_entity_poly.entity_id
_entity_poly.type
_entity_poly.pdbx_seq_one_letter_code
_entity_poly.pdbx_strand_id
1 'polypeptide(L)'
;MAKVLGMGNALVDIITRLDDDVVLRNFGLPKGSMTLVDLDTSNFIQVETGGLLKSKASGGSAANTIHGLAHLGLETGFIGSVGND
;
A
#
# COMPACT_ATOMS: atom_id res chain seq x y z
N MET A 1 -16.43 26.78 1.44
CA MET A 1 -15.33 25.95 1.99
C MET A 1 -14.44 25.49 0.85
N ALA A 2 -13.16 25.26 1.09
CA ALA A 2 -12.25 24.73 0.07
C ALA A 2 -12.57 23.25 -0.21
N LYS A 3 -12.46 22.83 -1.47
CA LYS A 3 -12.60 21.43 -1.90
C LYS A 3 -11.22 20.87 -2.20
N VAL A 4 -10.96 19.62 -1.80
CA VAL A 4 -9.64 18.99 -1.99
C VAL A 4 -9.76 17.82 -2.96
N LEU A 5 -8.95 17.83 -4.01
CA LEU A 5 -8.83 16.73 -4.97
C LEU A 5 -7.46 16.08 -4.81
N GLY A 6 -7.42 14.77 -4.56
CA GLY A 6 -6.20 13.98 -4.55
C GLY A 6 -6.07 13.16 -5.82
N MET A 7 -4.84 13.00 -6.31
CA MET A 7 -4.53 12.10 -7.41
C MET A 7 -3.34 11.22 -7.03
N GLY A 8 -3.43 9.93 -7.29
CA GLY A 8 -2.33 9.01 -7.03
C GLY A 8 -2.68 7.56 -7.35
N ASN A 9 -1.71 6.67 -7.14
CA ASN A 9 -1.90 5.25 -7.36
C ASN A 9 -2.95 4.72 -6.39
N ALA A 10 -4.01 4.11 -6.93
CA ALA A 10 -4.99 3.37 -6.15
C ALA A 10 -4.38 2.00 -5.84
N LEU A 11 -4.10 1.73 -4.57
CA LEU A 11 -3.40 0.53 -4.14
C LEU A 11 -4.26 -0.26 -3.15
N VAL A 12 -3.99 -1.55 -3.06
CA VAL A 12 -4.43 -2.40 -1.95
C VAL A 12 -3.20 -2.74 -1.13
N ASP A 13 -3.22 -2.40 0.15
CA ASP A 13 -2.13 -2.73 1.06
C ASP A 13 -2.30 -4.17 1.55
N ILE A 14 -1.33 -5.03 1.20
CA ILE A 14 -1.18 -6.36 1.78
C ILE A 14 -0.14 -6.25 2.90
N ILE A 15 -0.62 -6.29 4.13
CA ILE A 15 0.21 -6.10 5.33
C ILE A 15 0.53 -7.48 5.90
N THR A 16 1.79 -7.86 5.82
CA THR A 16 2.32 -9.11 6.39
C THR A 16 3.10 -8.79 7.65
N ARG A 17 2.78 -9.46 8.76
CA ARG A 17 3.57 -9.33 9.99
C ARG A 17 4.81 -10.22 9.91
N LEU A 18 5.99 -9.60 9.98
CA LEU A 18 7.27 -10.28 10.07
C LEU A 18 7.69 -10.42 11.54
N ASP A 19 8.35 -11.52 11.89
CA ASP A 19 8.89 -11.73 13.23
C ASP A 19 10.17 -10.93 13.47
N ASP A 20 10.99 -10.75 12.43
CA ASP A 20 12.21 -9.95 12.46
C ASP A 20 12.57 -9.33 11.09
N ASP A 21 13.63 -8.52 11.07
CA ASP A 21 14.12 -7.81 9.88
C ASP A 21 14.99 -8.67 8.95
N VAL A 22 15.35 -9.91 9.33
CA VAL A 22 16.23 -10.79 8.52
C VAL A 22 15.60 -11.06 7.16
N VAL A 23 14.29 -11.27 7.14
CA VAL A 23 13.50 -11.51 5.92
C VAL A 23 13.67 -10.37 4.91
N LEU A 24 13.68 -9.10 5.37
CA LEU A 24 13.86 -7.95 4.49
C LEU A 24 15.23 -7.95 3.81
N ARG A 25 16.29 -8.36 4.53
CA ARG A 25 17.64 -8.49 3.95
C ARG A 25 17.71 -9.57 2.89
N ASN A 26 17.02 -10.70 3.10
CA ASN A 26 16.95 -11.78 2.11
C ASN A 26 16.26 -11.34 0.82
N PHE A 27 15.32 -10.40 0.91
CA PHE A 27 14.62 -9.82 -0.25
C PHE A 27 15.34 -8.61 -0.84
N GLY A 28 16.45 -8.15 -0.25
CA GLY A 28 17.15 -6.94 -0.66
C GLY A 28 16.35 -5.66 -0.43
N LEU A 29 15.40 -5.66 0.52
CA LEU A 29 14.52 -4.54 0.80
C LEU A 29 15.05 -3.71 1.99
N PRO A 30 15.28 -2.39 1.82
CA PRO A 30 15.68 -1.54 2.93
C PRO A 30 14.53 -1.37 3.93
N LYS A 31 14.84 -1.43 5.23
CA LYS A 31 13.84 -1.18 6.27
C LYS A 31 13.35 0.27 6.21
N GLY A 32 12.03 0.45 6.24
CA GLY A 32 11.40 1.77 6.30
C GLY A 32 11.37 2.54 4.97
N SER A 33 11.71 1.90 3.85
CA SER A 33 11.61 2.49 2.51
C SER A 33 10.39 2.01 1.74
N MET A 34 10.07 2.71 0.66
CA MET A 34 9.23 2.21 -0.42
C MET A 34 10.12 1.80 -1.60
N THR A 35 9.93 0.58 -2.08
CA THR A 35 10.69 0.03 -3.20
C THR A 35 9.71 -0.43 -4.27
N LEU A 36 9.84 0.10 -5.48
CA LEU A 36 9.13 -0.44 -6.64
C LEU A 36 9.75 -1.79 -7.00
N VAL A 37 8.90 -2.79 -7.21
CA VAL A 37 9.30 -4.14 -7.57
C VAL A 37 8.53 -4.57 -8.81
N ASP A 38 9.14 -5.45 -9.60
CA ASP A 38 8.45 -6.10 -10.71
C ASP A 38 7.51 -7.22 -10.22
N LEU A 39 6.77 -7.80 -11.17
CA LEU A 39 5.79 -8.84 -10.89
C LEU A 39 6.44 -10.11 -10.33
N ASP A 40 7.62 -10.48 -10.84
CA ASP A 40 8.33 -11.69 -10.41
C ASP A 40 8.80 -11.57 -8.95
N THR A 41 9.38 -10.42 -8.58
CA THR A 41 9.79 -10.12 -7.21
C THR A 41 8.57 -10.05 -6.28
N SER A 42 7.47 -9.43 -6.71
CA SER A 42 6.23 -9.37 -5.94
C SER A 42 5.67 -10.76 -5.65
N ASN A 43 5.62 -11.63 -6.66
CA ASN A 43 5.15 -13.02 -6.52
C ASN A 43 6.06 -13.83 -5.59
N PHE A 44 7.37 -13.71 -5.75
CA PHE A 44 8.35 -14.35 -4.88
C PHE A 44 8.13 -13.96 -3.41
N ILE A 45 8.02 -12.66 -3.10
CA ILE A 45 7.75 -12.19 -1.72
C ILE A 45 6.42 -12.73 -1.20
N GLN A 46 5.37 -12.77 -2.03
CA GLN A 46 4.07 -13.29 -1.61
C GLN A 46 4.10 -14.78 -1.24
N VAL A 47 4.86 -15.58 -1.99
CA VAL A 47 5.07 -17.02 -1.75
C VAL A 47 5.89 -17.23 -0.48
N GLU A 48 7.04 -16.58 -0.36
CA GLU A 48 7.94 -16.72 0.81
C GLU A 48 7.27 -16.29 2.11
N THR A 49 6.36 -15.31 2.05
CA THR A 49 5.58 -14.86 3.20
C THR A 49 4.23 -15.56 3.36
N GLY A 50 3.93 -16.59 2.55
CA GLY A 50 2.62 -17.23 2.45
C GLY A 50 2.04 -17.75 3.77
N GLY A 51 2.89 -18.26 4.66
CA GLY A 51 2.49 -18.81 5.96
C GLY A 51 2.37 -17.79 7.10
N LEU A 52 2.69 -16.52 6.84
CA LEU A 52 2.66 -15.47 7.87
C LEU A 52 1.28 -14.85 8.01
N LEU A 53 1.04 -14.19 9.15
CA LEU A 53 -0.21 -13.47 9.39
C LEU A 53 -0.32 -12.27 8.42
N LYS A 54 -1.43 -12.22 7.68
CA LYS A 54 -1.71 -11.19 6.67
C LYS A 54 -3.03 -10.49 6.93
N SER A 55 -3.08 -9.19 6.63
CA SER A 55 -4.32 -8.41 6.54
C SER A 55 -4.33 -7.60 5.25
N LYS A 56 -5.53 -7.29 4.74
CA LYS A 56 -5.72 -6.45 3.56
C LYS A 56 -6.48 -5.19 3.93
N ALA A 57 -6.08 -4.08 3.36
CA ALA A 57 -6.77 -2.79 3.48
C ALA A 57 -6.68 -2.01 2.16
N SER A 58 -7.56 -1.03 1.98
CA SER A 58 -7.35 -0.01 0.96
C SER A 58 -6.08 0.77 1.29
N GLY A 59 -5.27 1.03 0.28
CA GLY A 59 -3.99 1.71 0.42
C GLY A 59 -3.83 2.88 -0.54
N GLY A 60 -2.58 3.32 -0.68
CA GLY A 60 -2.20 4.45 -1.51
C GLY A 60 -2.10 5.75 -0.71
N SER A 61 -0.95 6.40 -0.78
CA SER A 61 -0.63 7.58 0.05
C SER A 61 -1.62 8.74 -0.17
N ALA A 62 -1.90 9.08 -1.44
CA ALA A 62 -2.87 10.13 -1.77
C ALA A 62 -4.31 9.73 -1.38
N ALA A 63 -4.69 8.47 -1.60
CA ALA A 63 -6.01 7.96 -1.24
C ALA A 63 -6.24 8.02 0.28
N ASN A 64 -5.26 7.57 1.08
CA ASN A 64 -5.32 7.64 2.54
C ASN A 64 -5.41 9.07 3.06
N THR A 65 -4.70 10.01 2.42
CA THR A 65 -4.79 11.44 2.76
C THR A 65 -6.21 11.99 2.51
N ILE A 66 -6.78 11.71 1.33
CA ILE A 66 -8.14 12.13 1.00
C ILE A 66 -9.18 11.49 1.92
N HIS A 67 -9.01 10.21 2.22
CA HIS A 67 -9.86 9.49 3.15
C HIS A 67 -9.84 10.13 4.55
N GLY A 68 -8.66 10.50 5.05
CA GLY A 68 -8.51 11.21 6.32
C GLY A 68 -9.19 12.58 6.33
N LEU A 69 -9.02 13.37 5.26
CA LEU A 69 -9.68 14.67 5.13
C LEU A 69 -11.22 14.56 5.08
N ALA A 70 -11.74 13.55 4.38
CA ALA A 70 -13.16 13.26 4.36
C ALA A 70 -13.69 12.93 5.77
N HIS A 71 -12.95 12.14 6.56
CA HIS A 71 -13.28 11.82 7.95
C HIS A 71 -13.29 13.04 8.87
N LEU A 72 -12.54 14.08 8.52
CA LEU A 72 -12.52 15.37 9.23
C LEU A 72 -13.63 16.34 8.76
N GLY A 73 -14.50 15.91 7.83
CA GLY A 73 -15.66 16.67 7.38
C GLY A 73 -15.42 17.58 6.18
N LEU A 74 -14.29 17.46 5.47
CA LEU A 74 -14.04 18.22 4.26
C LEU A 74 -14.70 17.56 3.04
N GLU A 75 -15.15 18.39 2.08
CA GLU A 75 -15.53 17.90 0.75
C GLU A 75 -14.27 17.52 -0.05
N THR A 76 -14.17 16.25 -0.43
CA THR A 76 -13.00 15.72 -1.12
C THR A 76 -13.35 14.86 -2.33
N GLY A 77 -12.41 14.76 -3.28
CA GLY A 77 -12.43 13.79 -4.38
C GLY A 77 -11.09 13.09 -4.55
N PHE A 78 -11.09 11.93 -5.19
CA PHE A 78 -9.88 11.16 -5.51
C PHE A 78 -9.89 10.67 -6.96
N ILE A 79 -8.74 10.72 -7.63
CA ILE A 79 -8.52 10.18 -8.99
C ILE A 79 -7.36 9.17 -8.93
N GLY A 80 -7.63 7.96 -9.41
CA GLY A 80 -6.63 6.90 -9.54
C GLY A 80 -7.05 5.90 -10.61
N SER A 81 -6.17 4.94 -10.92
CA SER A 81 -6.42 3.86 -11.86
C SER A 81 -6.36 2.53 -11.11
N VAL A 82 -7.28 1.62 -11.44
CA VAL A 82 -7.39 0.26 -10.89
C VAL A 82 -7.43 -0.76 -12.03
N GLY A 83 -7.22 -2.03 -11.70
CA GLY A 83 -7.38 -3.15 -12.63
C GLY A 83 -8.86 -3.47 -12.93
N ASN A 84 -9.07 -4.53 -13.71
CA ASN A 84 -10.38 -5.12 -14.00
C ASN A 84 -10.66 -6.35 -13.12
N ASP A 85 -10.01 -6.43 -11.96
CA ASP A 85 -10.14 -7.51 -10.98
C ASP A 85 -11.46 -7.45 -10.18
#